data_AF-A0A444JZ58-F1
#
_entry.id   AF-A0A444JZ58-F1
#
_cell.length_a   1.000
_cell.length_b   1.000
_cell.length_c   1.000
_cell.angle_alpha   90.00
_cell.angle_beta   90.00
_cell.angle_gamma   90.00
#
_symmetry.space_group_name_H-M   'P 1'
#
loop_
_entity.id
_entity.type
_entity.pdbx_description
1 polymer ?
#
loop_
_entity_poly.entity_id
_entity_poly.type
_entity_poly.pdbx_seq_one_letter_code
_entity_poly.pdbx_strand_id
1 'polypeptide(L)'
;MAIDTLDKVPLLYHFTDRRKLPVIKEMGGLYPLAQLDQKKVKVPAPGGNEWSRDADALKGMGNYVHLCFRSTHPMEYVARQDGRITDTIFLQIH
;
A
#
# COMPACT_ATOMS: atom_id res chain seq x y z
N MET A 1 -1.93 -18.81 -20.79
CA MET A 1 -1.41 -19.69 -19.72
C MET A 1 -2.10 -19.32 -18.43
N ALA A 2 -2.56 -20.29 -17.64
CA ALA A 2 -3.16 -20.01 -16.33
C ALA A 2 -2.06 -19.73 -15.29
N ILE A 3 -2.31 -18.78 -14.38
CA ILE A 3 -1.48 -18.54 -13.20
C ILE A 3 -2.02 -19.45 -12.09
N ASP A 4 -1.34 -20.56 -11.84
CA ASP A 4 -1.70 -21.61 -10.88
C ASP A 4 -0.70 -21.70 -9.71
N THR A 5 0.45 -21.01 -9.79
CA THR A 5 1.45 -20.93 -8.72
C THR A 5 1.92 -19.47 -8.52
N LEU A 6 2.45 -19.17 -7.31
CA LEU A 6 3.00 -17.85 -7.00
C LEU A 6 4.22 -17.51 -7.86
N ASP A 7 5.08 -18.49 -8.18
CA ASP A 7 6.25 -18.29 -9.05
C ASP A 7 5.89 -17.85 -10.48
N LYS A 8 4.63 -18.06 -10.88
CA LYS A 8 4.09 -17.60 -12.18
C LYS A 8 3.46 -16.22 -12.10
N VAL A 9 3.42 -15.58 -10.93
CA VAL A 9 3.01 -14.18 -10.79
C VAL A 9 4.22 -13.32 -11.16
N PRO A 10 4.24 -12.68 -12.35
CA PRO A 10 5.44 -12.02 -12.84
C PRO A 10 5.74 -10.74 -12.07
N LEU A 11 4.72 -10.09 -11.52
CA LEU A 11 4.83 -8.79 -10.90
C LEU A 11 3.57 -8.45 -10.10
N LEU A 12 3.78 -7.81 -8.96
CA LEU A 12 2.76 -7.14 -8.16
C LEU A 12 3.08 -5.66 -8.05
N TYR A 13 2.08 -4.89 -7.62
CA TYR A 13 2.18 -3.44 -7.50
C TYR A 13 1.76 -2.97 -6.11
N HIS A 14 2.34 -1.87 -5.65
CA HIS A 14 1.85 -1.14 -4.47
C HIS A 14 1.70 0.33 -4.83
N PHE A 15 0.47 0.86 -4.77
CA PHE A 15 0.25 2.28 -5.01
C PHE A 15 0.51 3.08 -3.74
N THR A 16 1.14 4.23 -3.91
CA THR A 16 1.50 5.11 -2.80
C THR A 16 1.66 6.54 -3.31
N ASP A 17 1.74 7.50 -2.40
CA ASP A 17 2.06 8.89 -2.74
C ASP A 17 3.58 9.07 -2.82
N ARG A 18 4.09 9.81 -3.80
CA ARG A 18 5.54 10.04 -3.96
C ARG A 18 6.21 10.60 -2.70
N ARG A 19 5.48 11.36 -1.88
CA ARG A 19 5.97 11.90 -0.60
C ARG A 19 6.38 10.81 0.40
N LYS A 20 5.94 9.56 0.20
CA LYS A 20 6.32 8.40 1.04
C LYS A 20 7.62 7.73 0.61
N LEU A 21 8.12 7.98 -0.61
CA LEU A 21 9.33 7.31 -1.11
C LEU A 21 10.56 7.48 -0.22
N PRO A 22 10.85 8.67 0.36
CA PRO A 22 11.99 8.83 1.26
C PRO A 22 11.90 7.90 2.48
N VAL A 23 10.74 7.86 3.14
CA VAL A 23 10.51 7.02 4.33
C VAL A 23 10.61 5.54 3.99
N ILE A 24 10.04 5.11 2.85
CA ILE A 24 10.14 3.71 2.39
C ILE A 24 11.61 3.30 2.18
N LYS A 25 12.42 4.19 1.60
CA LYS A 25 13.86 3.93 1.40
C LYS A 25 14.64 3.92 2.71
N GLU A 26 14.37 4.87 3.59
CA GLU A 26 15.03 4.98 4.90
C GLU A 26 14.74 3.75 5.78
N MET A 27 13.51 3.24 5.73
CA MET A 27 13.12 2.03 6.46
C MET A 27 13.60 0.74 5.79
N GLY A 28 14.14 0.80 4.57
CA GLY A 28 14.62 -0.38 3.83
C GLY A 28 13.51 -1.20 3.16
N GLY A 29 12.28 -0.68 3.04
CA GLY A 29 11.19 -1.38 2.37
C GLY A 29 9.78 -0.96 2.78
N LEU A 30 8.79 -1.69 2.27
CA LEU A 30 7.39 -1.55 2.65
C LEU A 30 7.12 -2.32 3.95
N TYR A 31 6.40 -1.70 4.87
CA TYR A 31 6.00 -2.27 6.15
C TYR A 31 4.49 -2.42 6.24
N PRO A 32 3.98 -3.47 6.92
CA PRO A 32 2.59 -3.54 7.32
C PRO A 32 2.19 -2.33 8.16
N LEU A 33 0.93 -1.91 8.05
CA LEU A 33 0.42 -0.74 8.77
C LEU A 33 0.60 -0.88 10.28
N ALA A 34 0.30 -2.06 10.83
CA ALA A 34 0.44 -2.33 12.26
C ALA A 34 1.89 -2.16 12.75
N GLN A 35 2.89 -2.47 11.92
CA GLN A 35 4.30 -2.28 12.26
C GLN A 35 4.71 -0.81 12.20
N LEU A 36 4.15 -0.03 11.26
CA LEU A 36 4.38 1.41 11.19
C LEU A 36 3.82 2.12 12.43
N ASP A 37 2.63 1.71 12.88
CA ASP A 37 2.01 2.23 14.10
C ASP A 37 2.85 1.90 15.35
N GLN A 38 3.32 0.66 15.47
CA GLN A 38 4.22 0.24 16.57
C GLN A 38 5.54 1.03 16.60
N LYS A 39 6.10 1.33 15.42
CA LYS A 39 7.32 2.14 15.26
C LYS A 39 7.06 3.65 15.39
N LYS A 40 5.81 4.07 15.58
CA LYS A 40 5.37 5.47 15.64
C LYS A 40 5.79 6.28 14.39
N VAL A 41 5.86 5.61 13.24
CA VAL A 41 6.21 6.26 11.98
C VAL A 41 4.97 6.95 11.43
N LYS A 42 4.99 8.28 11.37
CA LYS A 42 3.88 9.05 10.80
C LYS A 42 3.90 8.92 9.28
N VAL A 43 2.95 8.17 8.73
CA VAL A 43 2.80 7.97 7.29
C VAL A 43 2.11 9.20 6.67
N PRO A 44 2.80 10.02 5.85
CA PRO A 44 2.16 11.12 5.15
C PRO A 44 1.22 10.55 4.07
N ALA A 45 0.05 11.15 3.82
CA ALA A 45 -0.82 10.81 2.68
C ALA A 45 -1.24 9.32 2.58
N PRO A 46 -1.96 8.76 3.56
CA PRO A 46 -2.40 7.36 3.54
C PRO A 46 -3.42 7.09 2.41
N GLY A 47 -3.24 5.96 1.72
CA GLY A 47 -4.16 5.50 0.67
C GLY A 47 -5.50 5.01 1.22
N GLY A 48 -5.51 4.49 2.45
CA GLY A 48 -6.72 4.16 3.20
C GLY A 48 -7.19 5.29 4.13
N ASN A 49 -8.50 5.37 4.35
CA ASN A 49 -9.12 6.24 5.36
C ASN A 49 -9.23 5.50 6.72
N GLU A 50 -9.73 6.18 7.74
CA GLU A 50 -9.86 5.62 9.10
C GLU A 50 -10.74 4.35 9.10
N TRP A 51 -11.93 4.41 8.48
CA TRP A 51 -12.83 3.27 8.37
C TRP A 51 -12.16 2.03 7.76
N SER A 52 -11.37 2.19 6.69
CA SER A 52 -10.64 1.06 6.10
C SER A 52 -9.60 0.47 7.04
N ARG A 53 -8.95 1.30 7.87
CA ARG A 53 -7.96 0.82 8.85
C ARG A 53 -8.61 0.07 9.99
N ASP A 54 -9.77 0.52 10.45
CA ASP A 54 -10.54 -0.18 11.49
C ASP A 54 -11.01 -1.55 10.98
N ALA A 55 -11.49 -1.59 9.73
CA ALA A 55 -11.85 -2.85 9.08
C ALA A 55 -10.63 -3.79 8.94
N ASP A 56 -9.48 -3.26 8.51
CA ASP A 56 -8.24 -4.03 8.41
C ASP A 56 -7.75 -4.53 9.77
N ALA A 57 -7.84 -3.71 10.82
CA ALA A 57 -7.46 -4.09 12.18
C ALA A 57 -8.35 -5.23 12.71
N LEU A 58 -9.67 -5.12 12.51
CA LEU A 58 -10.63 -6.14 12.96
C LEU A 58 -10.44 -7.48 12.24
N LYS A 59 -9.92 -7.47 11.01
CA LYS A 59 -9.62 -8.67 10.22
C LYS A 59 -8.15 -9.09 10.28
N GLY A 60 -7.30 -8.36 11.00
CA GLY A 60 -5.86 -8.61 11.07
C GLY A 60 -5.11 -8.34 9.76
N MET A 61 -5.72 -7.65 8.79
CA MET A 61 -5.12 -7.32 7.49
C MET A 61 -3.99 -6.30 7.62
N GLY A 62 -4.03 -5.45 8.67
CA GLY A 62 -2.95 -4.51 8.98
C GLY A 62 -1.59 -5.16 9.28
N ASN A 63 -1.54 -6.48 9.44
CA ASN A 63 -0.31 -7.26 9.61
C ASN A 63 0.39 -7.62 8.28
N TYR A 64 -0.21 -7.28 7.14
CA TYR A 64 0.33 -7.57 5.82
C TYR A 64 0.55 -6.28 5.00
N VAL A 65 1.40 -6.38 3.97
CA VAL A 65 1.53 -5.34 2.95
C VAL A 65 0.51 -5.61 1.84
N HIS A 66 -0.34 -4.64 1.55
CA HIS A 66 -1.34 -4.76 0.50
C HIS A 66 -0.71 -4.54 -0.88
N LEU A 67 -0.86 -5.52 -1.76
CA LEU A 67 -0.36 -5.52 -3.13
C LEU A 67 -1.51 -5.66 -4.13
N CYS A 68 -1.25 -5.22 -5.36
CA CYS A 68 -2.19 -5.14 -6.46
C CYS A 68 -1.65 -5.94 -7.65
N PHE A 69 -2.53 -6.61 -8.40
CA PHE A 69 -2.13 -7.28 -9.65
C PHE A 69 -2.01 -6.34 -10.85
N ARG A 70 -2.47 -5.09 -10.70
CA ARG A 70 -2.54 -4.09 -11.77
C ARG A 70 -1.92 -2.78 -11.30
N SER A 71 -1.36 -2.03 -12.24
CA SER A 71 -0.87 -0.66 -12.03
C SER A 71 -1.99 0.39 -11.99
N THR A 72 -3.19 -0.03 -11.58
CA THR A 72 -4.39 0.80 -11.37
C THR A 72 -5.19 0.19 -10.22
N HIS A 73 -5.85 1.02 -9.40
CA HIS A 73 -6.61 0.53 -8.25
C HIS A 73 -7.80 1.44 -7.89
N PRO A 74 -9.02 0.91 -7.67
CA PRO A 74 -10.19 1.75 -7.33
C PRO A 74 -9.99 2.60 -6.06
N MET A 75 -9.32 2.07 -5.03
CA MET A 75 -9.01 2.82 -3.82
C MET A 75 -8.06 4.00 -4.10
N GLU A 76 -7.13 3.83 -5.05
CA GLU A 76 -6.22 4.91 -5.46
C GLU A 76 -7.00 6.03 -6.14
N TYR A 77 -7.94 5.69 -7.02
CA TYR A 77 -8.82 6.65 -7.66
C TYR A 77 -9.58 7.48 -6.63
N VAL A 78 -10.24 6.83 -5.67
CA VAL A 78 -10.97 7.52 -4.58
C VAL A 78 -10.03 8.36 -3.72
N ALA A 79 -8.85 7.84 -3.37
CA ALA A 79 -7.87 8.59 -2.57
C ALA A 79 -7.36 9.86 -3.26
N ARG A 80 -7.29 9.87 -4.58
CA ARG A 80 -7.01 11.09 -5.36
C ARG A 80 -8.16 12.07 -5.38
N GLN A 81 -9.40 11.60 -5.56
CA GLN A 81 -10.58 12.46 -5.51
C GLN A 81 -10.72 13.15 -4.14
N ASP A 82 -10.42 12.42 -3.06
CA ASP A 82 -10.43 12.95 -1.70
C ASP A 82 -9.24 13.87 -1.35
N GLY A 83 -8.30 14.07 -2.29
CA GLY A 83 -7.07 14.83 -2.05
C GLY A 83 -6.08 14.18 -1.08
N ARG A 84 -6.32 12.93 -0.66
CA ARG A 84 -5.45 12.17 0.25
C ARG A 84 -4.13 11.79 -0.41
N ILE A 85 -4.18 11.47 -1.71
CA ILE A 85 -3.01 11.26 -2.57
C ILE A 85 -3.02 12.32 -3.66
N THR A 86 -1.92 13.04 -3.81
CA THR A 86 -1.79 14.10 -4.82
C THR A 86 -0.94 13.67 -6.00
N ASP A 87 0.07 12.83 -5.76
CA ASP A 87 0.99 12.31 -6.78
C ASP A 87 1.18 10.80 -6.56
N THR A 88 0.38 10.01 -7.26
CA THR A 88 0.41 8.55 -7.18
C THR A 88 1.62 7.98 -7.93
N ILE A 89 2.28 7.02 -7.31
CA ILE A 89 3.21 6.10 -7.96
C ILE A 89 2.83 4.65 -7.63
N PHE A 90 2.94 3.76 -8.61
CA PHE A 90 2.82 2.31 -8.42
C PHE A 90 4.22 1.70 -8.37
N LEU A 91 4.63 1.25 -7.18
CA LEU A 91 5.86 0.50 -6.99
C LEU A 91 5.71 -0.90 -7.56
N GLN A 92 6.72 -1.37 -8.28
CA GLN A 92 6.79 -2.73 -8.81
C GLN A 92 7.45 -3.65 -7.77
N ILE A 93 6.81 -4.77 -7.45
CA ILE A 93 7.24 -5.77 -6.45
C ILE A 93 7.31 -7.13 -7.13
N HIS A 94 8.46 -7.81 -7.02
CA HIS A 94 8.75 -9.12 -7.60
C HIS A 94 9.24 -10.07 -6.50
#